data_AF-B6JBG0-F1
#
_entry.id   AF-B6JBG0-F1
#
_cell.length_a   1.000
_cell.length_b   1.000
_cell.length_c   1.000
_cell.angle_alpha   90.00
_cell.angle_beta   90.00
_cell.angle_gamma   90.00
#
_symmetry.space_group_name_H-M   'P 1'
#
loop_
_entity.id
_entity.type
_entity.pdbx_description
1 polymer ?
#
loop_
_entity_poly.entity_id
_entity_poly.type
_entity_poly.pdbx_seq_one_letter_code
_entity_poly.pdbx_strand_id
1 'polypeptide(L)'
;MGIFGALTTSVAGLRSQSYALENISGNIANSQTTAFKRIDTSFLDLIPDTGSNSQLAGSVRSSSRETNTVQGDVQAAAVSTYMAINGDGFFAVQKPGSFTDNNPVFDGVDRYTRRGDFTLDKNGYLVNGAGYYLEGIPIDPTTGNVTGSVPQVLRFSNDFLPAQPTTAVTYRANLASYPLTTKHDTSIPGSELINVGDFTANPLIIGTPPQPYTNGAKNGTTQNSKLTTPTPITTSTTLSGLANTDSLGVDFVAGNTITVNGTTITFTVAGGTNDATNIPVDATIGDLLAKIDAISGNTTNPSTVAGGVVTLNSGLAGNLTVSSNNSSAFGALGFTGTVTAVRGGGGTAGTGTVIGSDSKNFIDESVSGGATTAYDISGAPVSLQFRWAKTDSASLGAGHNDVWNLFYQTDPNATGTQVAWQNVGVNFTFGPNGQMNPAVPSVTLANATIGGIALGDVTVNFGASGLTQFADANGNVQVNQIQNDGFPAGQLQTVSISNNGRVVGNYSNGRNIDLAAITLATFNGPNFLKRVDGGAFEVTDESGQALFGKGGTIVGSSLEGSNTDIADEFTKLIVTQQAYSANTKVITTSNQMVQDLLNVLR
;
A
#
# COMPACT_ATOMS: atom_id res chain seq x y z
N MET A 1 -81.97 -2.62 -32.06
CA MET A 1 -80.94 -1.56 -32.27
C MET A 1 -81.54 -0.49 -33.17
N GLY A 2 -81.78 0.72 -32.68
CA GLY A 2 -82.13 1.85 -33.55
C GLY A 2 -80.89 2.28 -34.35
N ILE A 3 -81.06 2.73 -35.60
CA ILE A 3 -79.96 3.14 -36.48
C ILE A 3 -79.08 4.22 -35.80
N PHE A 4 -79.70 5.14 -35.04
CA PHE A 4 -79.00 6.16 -34.27
C PHE A 4 -78.08 5.60 -33.18
N GLY A 5 -78.49 4.53 -32.47
CA GLY A 5 -77.65 3.87 -31.46
C GLY A 5 -76.44 3.17 -32.07
N ALA A 6 -76.62 2.54 -33.24
CA ALA A 6 -75.51 1.96 -33.99
C ALA A 6 -74.50 3.04 -34.43
N LEU A 7 -74.97 4.19 -34.93
CA LEU A 7 -74.12 5.30 -35.31
C LEU A 7 -73.32 5.87 -34.13
N THR A 8 -73.94 6.06 -32.96
CA THR A 8 -73.23 6.60 -31.78
C THR A 8 -72.14 5.65 -31.28
N THR A 9 -72.40 4.35 -31.25
CA THR A 9 -71.41 3.35 -30.84
C THR A 9 -70.28 3.24 -31.86
N SER A 10 -70.58 3.26 -33.17
CA SER A 10 -69.54 3.24 -34.20
C SER A 10 -68.66 4.48 -34.19
N VAL A 11 -69.21 5.68 -33.97
CA VAL A 11 -68.41 6.92 -33.85
C VAL A 11 -67.49 6.87 -32.63
N ALA A 12 -67.98 6.39 -31.48
CA ALA A 12 -67.15 6.23 -30.29
C ALA A 12 -66.04 5.18 -30.48
N GLY A 13 -66.35 4.07 -31.18
CA GLY A 13 -65.37 3.06 -31.59
C GLY A 13 -64.31 3.64 -32.53
N LEU A 14 -64.69 4.46 -33.52
CA LEU A 14 -63.73 5.13 -34.41
C LEU A 14 -62.79 6.07 -33.65
N ARG A 15 -63.33 6.88 -32.74
CA ARG A 15 -62.51 7.78 -31.90
C ARG A 15 -61.53 6.98 -31.03
N SER A 16 -62.02 5.92 -30.38
CA SER A 16 -61.18 5.06 -29.54
C SER A 16 -60.08 4.35 -30.34
N GLN A 17 -60.38 3.91 -31.57
CA GLN A 17 -59.37 3.26 -32.42
C GLN A 17 -58.39 4.29 -33.00
N SER A 18 -58.84 5.51 -33.28
CA SER A 18 -57.93 6.61 -33.69
C SER A 18 -56.92 6.92 -32.58
N TYR A 19 -57.39 6.97 -31.34
CA TYR A 19 -56.53 7.16 -30.17
C TYR A 19 -55.55 5.98 -29.98
N ALA A 20 -56.00 4.75 -30.20
CA ALA A 20 -55.12 3.59 -30.19
C ALA A 20 -54.07 3.64 -31.30
N LEU A 21 -54.43 4.07 -32.52
CA LEU A 21 -53.49 4.27 -33.61
C LEU A 21 -52.44 5.34 -33.30
N GLU A 22 -52.83 6.40 -32.60
CA GLU A 22 -51.92 7.47 -32.15
C GLU A 22 -50.86 6.93 -31.18
N ASN A 23 -51.29 6.18 -30.16
CA ASN A 23 -50.38 5.54 -29.21
C ASN A 23 -49.43 4.53 -29.89
N ILE A 24 -49.96 3.66 -30.76
CA ILE A 24 -49.15 2.68 -31.50
C ILE A 24 -48.14 3.39 -32.42
N SER A 25 -48.58 4.44 -33.13
CA SER A 25 -47.70 5.22 -34.00
C SER A 25 -46.59 5.91 -33.20
N GLY A 26 -46.92 6.46 -32.02
CA GLY A 26 -45.95 7.03 -31.10
C GLY A 26 -44.95 6.01 -30.58
N ASN A 27 -45.39 4.80 -30.24
CA ASN A 27 -44.52 3.70 -29.83
C ASN A 27 -43.55 3.31 -30.96
N ILE A 28 -44.05 3.10 -32.18
CA ILE A 28 -43.22 2.74 -33.35
C ILE A 28 -42.17 3.83 -33.62
N ALA A 29 -42.59 5.10 -33.62
CA ALA A 29 -41.70 6.24 -33.86
C ALA A 29 -40.57 6.35 -32.82
N ASN A 30 -40.83 5.95 -31.57
CA ASN A 30 -39.87 6.02 -30.47
C ASN A 30 -39.23 4.66 -30.12
N SER A 31 -39.41 3.64 -30.95
CA SER A 31 -38.83 2.30 -30.73
C SER A 31 -37.31 2.28 -30.64
N GLN A 32 -36.63 3.27 -31.24
CA GLN A 32 -35.18 3.41 -31.18
C GLN A 32 -34.71 4.46 -30.16
N THR A 33 -35.63 5.11 -29.45
CA THR A 33 -35.28 6.12 -28.44
C THR A 33 -34.80 5.43 -27.17
N THR A 34 -33.66 5.86 -26.65
CA THR A 34 -33.07 5.34 -25.41
C THR A 34 -34.06 5.43 -24.24
N ALA A 35 -34.24 4.31 -23.56
CA ALA A 35 -35.12 4.13 -22.40
C ALA A 35 -36.56 4.61 -22.59
N PHE A 36 -37.07 4.63 -23.83
CA PHE A 36 -38.46 4.99 -24.08
C PHE A 36 -39.42 3.97 -23.46
N LYS A 37 -40.47 4.49 -22.81
CA LYS A 37 -41.55 3.70 -22.23
C LYS A 37 -42.78 3.83 -23.12
N ARG A 38 -43.23 2.71 -23.68
CA ARG A 38 -44.42 2.62 -24.51
C ARG A 38 -45.68 2.98 -23.73
N ILE A 39 -46.70 3.39 -24.47
CA ILE A 39 -48.03 3.67 -23.94
C ILE A 39 -48.99 2.68 -24.58
N ASP A 40 -49.74 1.95 -23.74
CA ASP A 40 -50.79 1.06 -24.21
C ASP A 40 -52.15 1.78 -24.17
N THR A 41 -53.10 1.32 -24.98
CA THR A 41 -54.48 1.86 -24.96
C THR A 41 -55.39 0.90 -24.21
N SER A 42 -56.09 1.41 -23.20
CA SER A 42 -57.15 0.67 -22.51
C SER A 42 -58.52 1.09 -23.05
N PHE A 43 -59.40 0.12 -23.23
CA PHE A 43 -60.78 0.34 -23.66
C PHE A 43 -61.72 0.03 -22.50
N LEU A 44 -62.63 0.96 -22.22
CA LEU A 44 -63.68 0.80 -21.23
C LEU A 44 -65.02 0.81 -21.97
N ASP A 45 -65.84 -0.21 -21.75
CA ASP A 45 -67.21 -0.23 -22.21
C ASP A 45 -68.07 0.71 -21.36
N LEU A 46 -69.05 1.34 -22.00
CA LEU A 46 -70.02 2.21 -21.35
C LEU A 46 -71.39 1.57 -21.51
N ILE A 47 -71.86 0.89 -20.46
CA ILE A 47 -73.17 0.26 -20.43
C ILE A 47 -74.20 1.28 -19.89
N PRO A 48 -75.23 1.64 -20.66
CA PRO A 48 -76.33 2.45 -20.15
C PRO A 48 -77.17 1.64 -19.16
N ASP A 49 -77.58 2.25 -18.05
CA ASP A 49 -78.52 1.62 -17.12
C ASP A 49 -79.90 1.50 -17.80
N THR A 50 -80.30 0.26 -18.09
CA THR A 50 -81.58 -0.07 -18.72
C THR A 50 -82.29 -1.18 -17.93
N GLY A 51 -83.62 -1.15 -17.90
CA GLY A 51 -84.43 -2.09 -17.12
C GLY A 51 -84.19 -3.57 -17.46
N SER A 52 -84.53 -4.47 -16.53
CA SER A 52 -84.13 -5.89 -16.48
C SER A 52 -84.38 -6.77 -17.72
N ASN A 53 -85.15 -6.30 -18.73
CA ASN A 53 -85.51 -7.05 -19.94
C ASN A 53 -84.99 -6.41 -21.24
N SER A 54 -84.14 -5.39 -21.18
CA SER A 54 -83.53 -4.77 -22.36
C SER A 54 -82.08 -4.40 -22.07
N GLN A 55 -81.16 -4.83 -22.93
CA GLN A 55 -79.78 -4.37 -22.92
C GLN A 55 -79.52 -3.60 -24.22
N LEU A 56 -79.29 -2.30 -24.10
CA LEU A 56 -78.81 -1.49 -25.22
C LEU A 56 -77.32 -1.74 -25.40
N ALA A 57 -76.87 -1.80 -26.66
CA ALA A 57 -75.43 -1.83 -26.92
C ALA A 57 -74.81 -0.54 -26.39
N GLY A 58 -73.78 -0.70 -25.55
CA GLY A 58 -73.05 0.41 -24.96
C GLY A 58 -72.19 1.19 -25.94
N SER A 59 -71.53 2.21 -25.43
CA SER A 59 -70.45 2.92 -26.12
C SER A 59 -69.08 2.42 -25.64
N VAL A 60 -68.00 2.97 -26.17
CA VAL A 60 -66.62 2.67 -25.70
C VAL A 60 -65.88 3.98 -25.47
N ARG A 61 -65.04 4.02 -24.45
CA ARG A 61 -64.07 5.09 -24.21
C ARG A 61 -62.67 4.49 -24.15
N SER A 62 -61.68 5.23 -24.63
CA SER A 62 -60.28 4.87 -24.53
C SER A 62 -59.52 5.77 -23.57
N SER A 63 -58.49 5.24 -22.93
CA SER A 63 -57.52 5.99 -22.15
C SER A 63 -56.12 5.40 -22.34
N SER A 64 -55.09 6.24 -22.25
CA SER A 64 -53.71 5.78 -22.25
C SER A 64 -53.35 5.14 -20.91
N ARG A 65 -52.59 4.06 -20.98
CA ARG A 65 -52.02 3.37 -19.83
C ARG A 65 -50.51 3.33 -19.97
N GLU A 66 -49.85 3.88 -18.96
CA GLU A 66 -48.40 3.93 -18.90
C GLU A 66 -47.79 2.55 -18.57
N THR A 67 -46.60 2.31 -19.10
CA THR A 67 -45.82 1.07 -18.85
C THR A 67 -44.45 1.40 -18.26
N ASN A 68 -44.39 2.40 -17.38
CA ASN A 68 -43.14 2.96 -16.87
C ASN A 68 -42.29 1.92 -16.11
N THR A 69 -42.92 0.89 -15.54
CA THR A 69 -42.27 -0.22 -14.83
C THR A 69 -41.76 -1.33 -15.74
N VAL A 70 -42.19 -1.38 -17.01
CA VAL A 70 -41.75 -2.44 -17.94
C VAL A 70 -40.38 -2.07 -18.47
N GLN A 71 -39.37 -2.86 -18.11
CA GLN A 71 -37.98 -2.66 -18.51
C GLN A 71 -37.78 -2.98 -20.02
N GLY A 72 -36.93 -2.20 -20.69
CA GLY A 72 -36.42 -2.51 -22.03
C GLY A 72 -35.10 -3.28 -21.97
N ASP A 73 -34.58 -3.73 -23.12
CA ASP A 73 -33.32 -4.47 -23.15
C ASP A 73 -32.15 -3.61 -22.69
N VAL A 74 -31.33 -4.13 -21.76
CA VAL A 74 -30.11 -3.47 -21.32
C VAL A 74 -28.94 -3.94 -22.18
N GLN A 75 -28.32 -3.00 -22.90
CA GLN A 75 -27.21 -3.26 -23.80
C GLN A 75 -25.94 -2.57 -23.29
N ALA A 76 -24.78 -3.23 -23.45
CA ALA A 76 -23.50 -2.63 -23.12
C ALA A 76 -23.18 -1.46 -24.05
N ALA A 77 -22.57 -0.40 -23.50
CA ALA A 77 -22.14 0.78 -24.21
C ALA A 77 -20.64 1.02 -24.03
N ALA A 78 -20.00 1.61 -25.04
CA ALA A 78 -18.56 1.93 -24.99
C ALA A 78 -18.24 3.14 -24.09
N VAL A 79 -19.22 3.98 -23.80
CA VAL A 79 -19.04 5.20 -23.00
C VAL A 79 -19.18 4.85 -21.52
N SER A 80 -18.13 5.08 -20.74
CA SER A 80 -18.05 4.71 -19.31
C SER A 80 -19.01 5.47 -18.39
N THR A 81 -19.51 6.61 -18.85
CA THR A 81 -20.50 7.42 -18.12
C THR A 81 -21.95 6.99 -18.39
N TYR A 82 -22.16 6.11 -19.37
CA TYR A 82 -23.50 5.56 -19.63
C TYR A 82 -23.87 4.56 -18.56
N MET A 83 -25.14 4.55 -18.20
CA MET A 83 -25.66 3.63 -17.19
C MET A 83 -27.09 3.23 -17.51
N ALA A 84 -27.46 2.04 -17.06
CA ALA A 84 -28.83 1.55 -17.12
C ALA A 84 -29.29 1.09 -15.75
N ILE A 85 -30.61 1.08 -15.54
CA ILE A 85 -31.23 0.56 -14.34
C ILE A 85 -31.68 -0.87 -14.63
N ASN A 86 -31.22 -1.82 -13.82
CA ASN A 86 -31.74 -3.17 -13.82
C ASN A 86 -32.79 -3.33 -12.72
N GLY A 87 -34.06 -3.51 -13.12
CA GLY A 87 -35.21 -3.48 -12.22
C GLY A 87 -35.89 -2.11 -12.09
N ASP A 88 -36.60 -1.92 -10.99
CA ASP A 88 -37.44 -0.74 -10.76
C ASP A 88 -36.63 0.49 -10.35
N GLY A 89 -37.09 1.67 -10.76
CA GLY A 89 -36.53 2.95 -10.34
C GLY A 89 -36.24 3.90 -11.49
N PHE A 90 -35.85 5.12 -11.11
CA PHE A 90 -35.54 6.23 -12.01
C PHE A 90 -34.31 6.97 -11.50
N PHE A 91 -33.51 7.52 -12.41
CA PHE A 91 -32.51 8.52 -12.10
C PHE A 91 -33.19 9.84 -11.77
N ALA A 92 -32.74 10.50 -10.70
CA ALA A 92 -33.14 11.87 -10.40
C ALA A 92 -32.30 12.84 -11.24
N VAL A 93 -32.96 13.80 -11.86
CA VAL A 93 -32.36 14.76 -12.77
C VAL A 93 -33.04 16.12 -12.67
N GLN A 94 -32.30 17.19 -12.97
CA GLN A 94 -32.84 18.56 -13.08
C GLN A 94 -32.61 19.14 -14.47
N LYS A 95 -33.42 20.12 -14.86
CA LYS A 95 -33.25 20.88 -16.10
C LYS A 95 -32.86 22.32 -15.77
N PRO A 96 -31.93 22.93 -16.51
CA PRO A 96 -31.66 24.35 -16.35
C PRO A 96 -32.87 25.18 -16.78
N GLY A 97 -33.32 26.10 -15.92
CA GLY A 97 -34.35 27.09 -16.23
C GLY A 97 -33.79 28.33 -16.93
N SER A 98 -32.49 28.61 -16.77
CA SER A 98 -31.76 29.67 -17.47
C SER A 98 -30.27 29.33 -17.54
N PHE A 99 -29.51 30.06 -18.34
CA PHE A 99 -28.05 30.02 -18.37
C PHE A 99 -27.50 31.41 -18.06
N THR A 100 -26.60 31.50 -17.08
CA THR A 100 -25.87 32.74 -16.74
C THR A 100 -24.38 32.48 -16.96
N ASP A 101 -23.72 33.26 -17.80
CA ASP A 101 -22.30 33.09 -18.15
C ASP A 101 -21.92 31.65 -18.58
N ASN A 102 -22.77 31.01 -19.39
CA ASN A 102 -22.66 29.60 -19.80
C ASN A 102 -22.70 28.58 -18.65
N ASN A 103 -23.13 28.96 -17.44
CA ASN A 103 -23.43 28.03 -16.36
C ASN A 103 -24.94 27.78 -16.28
N PRO A 104 -25.39 26.51 -16.12
CA PRO A 104 -26.79 26.19 -15.93
C PRO A 104 -27.28 26.73 -14.57
N VAL A 105 -28.42 27.41 -14.59
CA VAL A 105 -29.18 27.77 -13.38
C VAL A 105 -30.40 26.86 -13.32
N PHE A 106 -30.40 25.94 -12.37
CA PHE A 106 -31.46 24.93 -12.21
C PHE A 106 -32.75 25.55 -11.68
N ASP A 107 -33.89 25.06 -12.17
CA ASP A 107 -35.22 25.47 -11.72
C ASP A 107 -35.58 24.92 -10.32
N GLY A 108 -34.76 24.02 -9.78
CA GLY A 108 -34.98 23.35 -8.50
C GLY A 108 -36.10 22.32 -8.54
N VAL A 109 -36.57 21.92 -9.73
CA VAL A 109 -37.64 20.95 -9.92
C VAL A 109 -37.03 19.60 -10.28
N ASP A 110 -37.11 18.66 -9.33
CA ASP A 110 -36.66 17.29 -9.54
C ASP A 110 -37.55 16.57 -10.54
N ARG A 111 -36.90 16.02 -11.55
CA ARG A 111 -37.50 15.18 -12.59
C ARG A 111 -36.84 13.82 -12.57
N TYR A 112 -37.52 12.85 -13.15
CA TYR A 112 -37.11 11.45 -13.05
C TYR A 112 -37.02 10.85 -14.44
N THR A 113 -35.97 10.09 -14.73
CA THR A 113 -35.81 9.47 -16.05
C THR A 113 -35.18 8.10 -15.95
N ARG A 114 -35.45 7.24 -16.93
CA ARG A 114 -34.71 5.98 -17.10
C ARG A 114 -33.60 6.09 -18.15
N ARG A 115 -33.53 7.22 -18.85
CA ARG A 115 -32.51 7.51 -19.84
C ARG A 115 -31.18 7.79 -19.13
N GLY A 116 -30.18 6.94 -19.38
CA GLY A 116 -28.88 7.01 -18.73
C GLY A 116 -27.69 7.27 -19.66
N ASP A 117 -27.91 7.91 -20.80
CA ASP A 117 -26.86 8.34 -21.74
C ASP A 117 -26.18 9.64 -21.30
N PHE A 118 -25.69 9.67 -20.06
CA PHE A 118 -25.03 10.82 -19.47
C PHE A 118 -23.62 11.01 -20.03
N THR A 119 -23.26 12.26 -20.32
CA THR A 119 -21.93 12.68 -20.76
C THR A 119 -21.48 13.87 -19.92
N LEU A 120 -20.17 14.01 -19.72
CA LEU A 120 -19.62 15.14 -18.97
C LEU A 120 -19.61 16.40 -19.87
N ASP A 121 -20.25 17.47 -19.41
CA ASP A 121 -20.21 18.77 -20.10
C ASP A 121 -18.94 19.57 -19.77
N LYS A 122 -18.75 20.70 -20.45
CA LYS A 122 -17.58 21.58 -20.24
C LYS A 122 -17.50 22.15 -18.82
N ASN A 123 -18.62 22.23 -18.11
CA ASN A 123 -18.75 22.83 -16.79
C ASN A 123 -18.62 21.79 -15.67
N GLY A 124 -18.43 20.52 -16.03
CA GLY A 124 -18.21 19.40 -15.12
C GLY A 124 -19.49 18.63 -14.76
N TYR A 125 -20.63 18.93 -15.37
CA TYR A 125 -21.87 18.26 -15.06
C TYR A 125 -22.11 17.03 -15.92
N LEU A 126 -22.79 16.02 -15.36
CA LEU A 126 -23.28 14.88 -16.14
C LEU A 126 -24.63 15.20 -16.75
N VAL A 127 -24.67 15.40 -18.08
CA VAL A 127 -25.87 15.74 -18.84
C VAL A 127 -26.25 14.61 -19.80
N ASN A 128 -27.53 14.22 -19.82
CA ASN A 128 -28.03 13.22 -20.76
C ASN A 128 -28.36 13.84 -22.13
N GLY A 129 -28.61 13.01 -23.14
CA GLY A 129 -28.92 13.49 -24.49
C GLY A 129 -30.25 14.27 -24.63
N ALA A 130 -31.04 14.37 -23.56
CA ALA A 130 -32.25 15.20 -23.48
C ALA A 130 -32.02 16.55 -22.77
N GLY A 131 -30.79 16.82 -22.31
CA GLY A 131 -30.43 18.08 -21.64
C GLY A 131 -30.77 18.11 -20.14
N TYR A 132 -30.97 16.96 -19.52
CA TYR A 132 -31.17 16.83 -18.07
C TYR A 132 -29.86 16.48 -17.37
N TYR A 133 -29.66 17.08 -16.20
CA TYR A 133 -28.45 17.00 -15.39
C TYR A 133 -28.65 16.00 -14.25
N LEU A 134 -27.71 15.06 -14.10
CA LEU A 134 -27.80 13.98 -13.12
C LEU A 134 -27.66 14.48 -11.69
N GLU A 135 -28.51 13.96 -10.81
CA GLU A 135 -28.39 14.14 -9.38
C GLU A 135 -27.82 12.90 -8.68
N GLY A 136 -27.12 13.16 -7.58
CA GLY A 136 -26.61 12.12 -6.70
C GLY A 136 -26.09 12.73 -5.41
N ILE A 137 -25.56 11.87 -4.55
CA ILE A 137 -25.05 12.27 -3.25
C ILE A 137 -23.52 12.33 -3.36
N PRO A 138 -22.87 13.47 -3.06
CA PRO A 138 -21.42 13.54 -3.07
C PRO A 138 -20.82 12.55 -2.05
N ILE A 139 -19.63 12.05 -2.36
CA ILE A 139 -18.82 11.21 -1.49
C ILE A 139 -17.62 12.03 -1.04
N ASP A 140 -17.29 11.93 0.24
CA ASP A 140 -16.03 12.44 0.75
C ASP A 140 -14.88 11.56 0.20
N PRO A 141 -13.97 12.12 -0.62
CA PRO A 141 -12.92 11.35 -1.28
C PRO A 141 -11.89 10.75 -0.32
N THR A 142 -11.79 11.25 0.92
CA THR A 142 -10.87 10.73 1.94
C THR A 142 -11.48 9.57 2.72
N THR A 143 -12.77 9.66 3.07
CA THR A 143 -13.44 8.63 3.89
C THR A 143 -14.22 7.60 3.07
N GLY A 144 -14.51 7.87 1.79
CA GLY A 144 -15.32 7.02 0.92
C GLY A 144 -16.82 6.99 1.28
N ASN A 145 -17.23 7.81 2.25
CA ASN A 145 -18.60 7.89 2.76
C ASN A 145 -19.40 8.98 2.06
N VAL A 146 -20.72 8.76 1.95
CA VAL A 146 -21.64 9.77 1.41
C VAL A 146 -21.77 10.96 2.36
N THR A 147 -21.72 12.18 1.82
CA THR A 147 -21.70 13.43 2.62
C THR A 147 -23.11 13.94 2.98
N GLY A 148 -24.17 13.19 2.65
CA GLY A 148 -25.56 13.56 2.89
C GLY A 148 -26.54 12.45 2.54
N SER A 149 -27.84 12.80 2.51
CA SER A 149 -28.93 11.86 2.19
C SER A 149 -29.87 12.37 1.09
N VAL A 150 -29.67 13.62 0.63
CA VAL A 150 -30.48 14.25 -0.42
C VAL A 150 -29.64 14.34 -1.69
N PRO A 151 -30.13 13.81 -2.83
CA PRO A 151 -29.48 14.00 -4.11
C PRO A 151 -29.39 15.47 -4.48
N GLN A 152 -28.27 15.87 -5.09
CA GLN A 152 -28.06 17.19 -5.65
C GLN A 152 -27.40 17.04 -7.01
N VAL A 153 -27.52 18.05 -7.87
CA VAL A 153 -26.89 18.03 -9.18
C VAL A 153 -25.38 17.83 -9.05
N LEU A 154 -24.88 16.78 -9.70
CA LEU A 154 -23.48 16.39 -9.63
C LEU A 154 -22.63 17.27 -10.53
N ARG A 155 -21.61 17.90 -9.95
CA ARG A 155 -20.60 18.67 -10.66
C ARG A 155 -19.22 18.16 -10.30
N PHE A 156 -18.48 17.76 -11.32
CA PHE A 156 -17.09 17.35 -11.27
C PHE A 156 -16.29 18.39 -12.04
N SER A 157 -15.87 19.47 -11.36
CA SER A 157 -14.92 20.41 -11.95
C SER A 157 -13.56 19.72 -12.14
N ASN A 158 -12.64 20.43 -12.80
CA ASN A 158 -11.26 20.01 -13.03
C ASN A 158 -10.45 20.01 -11.71
N ASP A 159 -11.00 19.34 -10.70
CA ASP A 159 -10.52 19.36 -9.34
C ASP A 159 -9.24 18.54 -9.26
N PHE A 160 -8.20 19.19 -8.78
CA PHE A 160 -6.96 18.52 -8.45
C PHE A 160 -7.22 17.65 -7.22
N LEU A 161 -6.91 16.37 -7.32
CA LEU A 161 -6.73 15.55 -6.12
C LEU A 161 -5.43 16.04 -5.47
N PRO A 162 -5.48 16.61 -4.25
CA PRO A 162 -4.28 17.06 -3.56
C PRO A 162 -3.35 15.88 -3.29
N ALA A 163 -2.06 16.17 -3.15
CA ALA A 163 -1.11 15.15 -2.71
C ALA A 163 -1.44 14.68 -1.29
N GLN A 164 -1.21 13.40 -1.03
CA GLN A 164 -1.28 12.82 0.30
C GLN A 164 0.15 12.43 0.73
N PRO A 165 0.69 13.02 1.81
CA PRO A 165 1.98 12.60 2.34
C PRO A 165 1.92 11.14 2.81
N THR A 166 3.03 10.44 2.70
CA THR A 166 3.15 9.09 3.24
C THR A 166 3.17 9.14 4.76
N THR A 167 2.19 8.50 5.41
CA THR A 167 2.13 8.39 6.88
C THR A 167 2.34 6.96 7.35
N ALA A 168 2.12 5.98 6.46
CA ALA A 168 2.25 4.57 6.78
C ALA A 168 2.83 3.76 5.62
N VAL A 169 3.66 2.77 5.98
CA VAL A 169 4.19 1.75 5.06
C VAL A 169 3.85 0.37 5.61
N THR A 170 3.02 -0.39 4.90
CA THR A 170 2.82 -1.81 5.21
C THR A 170 3.99 -2.60 4.65
N TYR A 171 4.73 -3.27 5.52
CA TYR A 171 5.95 -4.02 5.19
C TYR A 171 5.83 -5.46 5.70
N ARG A 172 5.93 -6.44 4.80
CA ARG A 172 5.98 -7.87 5.15
C ARG A 172 7.14 -8.53 4.44
N ALA A 173 7.94 -9.28 5.19
CA ALA A 173 9.11 -9.93 4.64
C ALA A 173 9.47 -11.21 5.41
N ASN A 174 10.14 -12.11 4.69
CA ASN A 174 10.79 -13.27 5.27
C ASN A 174 12.31 -13.07 5.20
N LEU A 175 12.98 -13.09 6.35
CA LEU A 175 14.41 -12.90 6.47
C LEU A 175 15.13 -14.25 6.42
N ALA A 176 16.30 -14.31 5.78
CA ALA A 176 17.12 -15.52 5.80
C ALA A 176 17.64 -15.79 7.23
N SER A 177 17.64 -17.05 7.68
CA SER A 177 18.28 -17.42 8.94
C SER A 177 19.79 -17.21 8.88
N TYR A 178 20.40 -17.36 7.71
CA TYR A 178 21.80 -17.06 7.45
C TYR A 178 21.91 -16.16 6.21
N PRO A 179 22.12 -14.84 6.35
CA PRO A 179 22.29 -13.97 5.20
C PRO A 179 23.63 -14.20 4.51
N LEU A 180 23.59 -14.30 3.18
CA LEU A 180 24.78 -14.36 2.35
C LEU A 180 25.21 -12.94 1.98
N THR A 181 25.69 -12.17 2.96
CA THR A 181 26.24 -10.82 2.76
C THR A 181 27.51 -10.88 1.90
N THR A 182 28.03 -9.74 1.42
CA THR A 182 29.29 -9.76 0.65
C THR A 182 30.48 -10.21 1.50
N LYS A 183 30.43 -9.99 2.83
CA LYS A 183 31.47 -10.43 3.78
C LYS A 183 31.23 -11.79 4.43
N HIS A 184 30.16 -12.52 4.06
CA HIS A 184 29.91 -13.83 4.65
C HIS A 184 31.02 -14.84 4.31
N ASP A 185 31.35 -15.69 5.28
CA ASP A 185 32.24 -16.83 5.13
C ASP A 185 31.75 -17.96 6.03
N THR A 186 31.25 -19.04 5.42
CA THR A 186 30.69 -20.18 6.15
C THR A 186 31.73 -20.94 6.99
N SER A 187 33.03 -20.71 6.75
CA SER A 187 34.11 -21.26 7.58
C SER A 187 34.39 -20.45 8.85
N ILE A 188 33.89 -19.21 8.92
CA ILE A 188 34.07 -18.30 10.04
C ILE A 188 32.70 -18.05 10.70
N PRO A 189 32.42 -18.65 11.87
CA PRO A 189 31.18 -18.39 12.60
C PRO A 189 31.00 -16.89 12.89
N GLY A 190 29.82 -16.34 12.59
CA GLY A 190 29.47 -14.94 12.84
C GLY A 190 29.90 -13.97 11.74
N SER A 191 30.50 -14.45 10.64
CA SER A 191 30.85 -13.62 9.47
C SER A 191 29.63 -13.02 8.77
N GLU A 192 28.43 -13.57 9.00
CA GLU A 192 27.16 -13.07 8.49
C GLU A 192 26.62 -11.85 9.27
N LEU A 193 27.26 -11.52 10.41
CA LEU A 193 26.85 -10.44 11.29
C LEU A 193 27.47 -9.10 10.88
N ILE A 194 26.78 -8.01 11.21
CA ILE A 194 27.36 -6.67 11.13
C ILE A 194 28.50 -6.55 12.14
N ASN A 195 29.69 -6.21 11.65
CA ASN A 195 30.89 -6.11 12.46
C ASN A 195 31.08 -4.65 12.91
N VAL A 196 30.76 -4.35 14.17
CA VAL A 196 30.87 -2.99 14.72
C VAL A 196 32.28 -2.38 14.59
N GLY A 197 33.33 -3.21 14.49
CA GLY A 197 34.71 -2.75 14.32
C GLY A 197 35.01 -2.15 12.95
N ASP A 198 34.16 -2.41 11.94
CA ASP A 198 34.34 -1.91 10.57
C ASP A 198 33.74 -0.51 10.37
N PHE A 199 33.18 0.07 11.43
CA PHE A 199 32.50 1.37 11.40
C PHE A 199 33.21 2.39 12.28
N THR A 200 33.26 3.64 11.80
CA THR A 200 33.76 4.80 12.55
C THR A 200 32.88 5.08 13.78
N ALA A 201 31.57 4.85 13.64
CA ALA A 201 30.59 4.93 14.71
C ALA A 201 29.76 3.65 14.76
N ASN A 202 29.53 3.13 15.96
CA ASN A 202 28.78 1.87 16.14
C ASN A 202 27.35 2.01 15.56
N PRO A 203 26.98 1.22 14.52
CA PRO A 203 25.70 1.38 13.80
C PRO A 203 24.52 0.72 14.51
N LEU A 204 24.78 -0.03 15.60
CA LEU A 204 23.73 -0.65 16.40
C LEU A 204 22.85 0.39 17.08
N ILE A 205 21.70 -0.05 17.58
CA ILE A 205 20.68 0.79 18.22
C ILE A 205 21.30 1.73 19.26
N ILE A 206 20.74 2.93 19.36
CA ILE A 206 21.16 3.94 20.34
C ILE A 206 21.16 3.34 21.74
N GLY A 207 22.32 3.41 22.41
CA GLY A 207 22.48 2.91 23.77
C GLY A 207 22.87 1.44 23.89
N THR A 208 23.02 0.70 22.78
CA THR A 208 23.67 -0.63 22.81
C THR A 208 25.06 -0.48 23.42
N PRO A 209 25.40 -1.21 24.50
CA PRO A 209 26.71 -1.11 25.12
C PRO A 209 27.84 -1.44 24.15
N PRO A 210 29.04 -0.83 24.30
CA PRO A 210 30.24 -1.28 23.60
C PRO A 210 30.48 -2.77 23.81
N GLN A 211 31.15 -3.42 22.85
CA GLN A 211 31.48 -4.83 23.02
C GLN A 211 32.39 -5.03 24.25
N PRO A 212 32.20 -6.09 25.04
CA PRO A 212 33.11 -6.42 26.12
C PRO A 212 34.53 -6.55 25.59
N TYR A 213 35.51 -6.04 26.34
CA TYR A 213 36.90 -6.21 25.97
C TYR A 213 37.32 -7.68 26.02
N THR A 214 38.16 -8.11 25.09
CA THR A 214 38.70 -9.47 24.98
C THR A 214 40.22 -9.46 24.85
N ASN A 215 40.88 -10.50 25.35
CA ASN A 215 42.35 -10.56 25.35
C ASN A 215 42.91 -10.69 23.93
N GLY A 216 43.87 -9.83 23.59
CA GLY A 216 44.75 -10.01 22.43
C GLY A 216 46.02 -10.75 22.82
N ALA A 217 46.47 -11.68 21.99
CA ALA A 217 47.67 -12.48 22.25
C ALA A 217 48.66 -12.41 21.09
N LYS A 218 49.96 -12.41 21.40
CA LYS A 218 51.03 -12.53 20.40
C LYS A 218 52.05 -13.58 20.84
N ASN A 219 52.23 -14.58 19.99
CA ASN A 219 53.17 -15.68 20.20
C ASN A 219 54.54 -15.33 19.63
N GLY A 220 55.60 -15.66 20.38
CA GLY A 220 56.97 -15.72 19.88
C GLY A 220 57.24 -16.99 19.08
N THR A 221 58.47 -17.13 18.59
CA THR A 221 58.98 -18.38 18.03
C THR A 221 59.42 -19.34 19.14
N THR A 222 59.50 -20.63 18.84
CA THR A 222 59.97 -21.64 19.79
C THR A 222 61.46 -21.43 20.10
N GLN A 223 61.78 -21.38 21.39
CA GLN A 223 63.13 -21.20 21.91
C GLN A 223 63.49 -22.33 22.88
N ASN A 224 64.78 -22.65 22.96
CA ASN A 224 65.33 -23.65 23.87
C ASN A 224 66.37 -23.03 24.81
N SER A 225 66.60 -23.68 25.94
CA SER A 225 67.60 -23.31 26.95
C SER A 225 69.03 -23.56 26.48
N LYS A 226 69.99 -22.96 27.18
CA LYS A 226 71.45 -23.05 26.96
C LYS A 226 72.07 -24.38 27.46
N LEU A 227 71.26 -25.41 27.71
CA LEU A 227 71.73 -26.74 28.09
C LEU A 227 72.48 -27.42 26.94
N THR A 228 73.43 -28.31 27.27
CA THR A 228 74.14 -29.14 26.27
C THR A 228 73.19 -30.02 25.47
N THR A 229 72.10 -30.48 26.09
CA THR A 229 70.91 -31.00 25.43
C THR A 229 69.81 -29.96 25.60
N PRO A 230 69.55 -29.09 24.60
CA PRO A 230 68.60 -28.00 24.73
C PRO A 230 67.20 -28.51 25.04
N THR A 231 66.55 -27.91 26.05
CA THR A 231 65.14 -28.16 26.38
C THR A 231 64.31 -26.92 26.08
N PRO A 232 63.02 -27.02 25.74
CA PRO A 232 62.18 -25.84 25.55
C PRO A 232 62.19 -24.93 26.78
N ILE A 233 62.28 -23.62 26.58
CA ILE A 233 62.25 -22.66 27.68
C ILE A 233 60.92 -22.74 28.45
N THR A 234 60.97 -22.47 29.76
CA THR A 234 59.81 -22.45 30.65
C THR A 234 59.76 -21.14 31.43
N THR A 235 58.73 -20.93 32.24
CA THR A 235 58.67 -19.78 33.16
C THR A 235 59.82 -19.79 34.19
N SER A 236 60.43 -20.94 34.46
CA SER A 236 61.55 -21.08 35.41
C SER A 236 62.92 -20.84 34.77
N THR A 237 63.01 -20.81 33.44
CA THR A 237 64.27 -20.54 32.73
C THR A 237 64.76 -19.13 33.09
N THR A 238 66.05 -19.01 33.39
CA THR A 238 66.67 -17.74 33.81
C THR A 238 66.96 -16.82 32.63
N LEU A 239 66.89 -15.50 32.84
CA LEU A 239 67.12 -14.47 31.82
C LEU A 239 68.59 -14.36 31.40
N SER A 240 69.51 -14.85 32.24
CA SER A 240 70.94 -14.94 31.98
C SER A 240 71.55 -16.13 32.74
N GLY A 241 72.50 -16.83 32.13
CA GLY A 241 73.20 -17.93 32.79
C GLY A 241 74.51 -18.36 32.12
N LEU A 242 75.29 -19.19 32.81
CA LEU A 242 76.52 -19.77 32.26
C LEU A 242 76.21 -20.77 31.13
N ALA A 243 77.22 -21.25 30.41
CA ALA A 243 77.01 -22.35 29.48
C ALA A 243 76.51 -23.60 30.22
N ASN A 244 75.63 -24.38 29.59
CA ASN A 244 75.04 -25.59 30.17
C ASN A 244 74.16 -25.35 31.41
N THR A 245 73.42 -24.24 31.46
CA THR A 245 72.38 -23.97 32.47
C THR A 245 71.00 -23.78 31.83
N ASP A 246 69.93 -23.88 32.63
CA ASP A 246 68.58 -23.52 32.20
C ASP A 246 68.42 -21.98 32.16
N SER A 247 69.01 -21.40 31.12
CA SER A 247 68.98 -19.97 30.81
C SER A 247 68.70 -19.73 29.34
N LEU A 248 68.34 -18.50 28.98
CA LEU A 248 68.14 -18.09 27.59
C LEU A 248 69.37 -18.38 26.71
N GLY A 249 69.12 -18.66 25.43
CA GLY A 249 70.19 -18.89 24.44
C GLY A 249 71.07 -17.66 24.20
N VAL A 250 70.53 -16.46 24.41
CA VAL A 250 71.28 -15.19 24.48
C VAL A 250 70.85 -14.47 25.76
N ASP A 251 71.83 -14.12 26.59
CA ASP A 251 71.60 -13.56 27.91
C ASP A 251 71.19 -12.07 27.85
N PHE A 252 70.30 -11.66 28.74
CA PHE A 252 70.18 -10.23 29.09
C PHE A 252 71.33 -9.82 30.01
N VAL A 253 71.89 -8.64 29.80
CA VAL A 253 72.95 -8.07 30.65
C VAL A 253 72.48 -6.81 31.36
N ALA A 254 73.13 -6.46 32.46
CA ALA A 254 72.81 -5.24 33.21
C ALA A 254 72.90 -4.00 32.28
N GLY A 255 71.88 -3.13 32.37
CA GLY A 255 71.70 -1.97 31.48
C GLY A 255 70.90 -2.26 30.21
N ASN A 256 70.54 -3.51 29.92
CA ASN A 256 69.51 -3.79 28.93
C ASN A 256 68.15 -3.28 29.41
N THR A 257 67.24 -3.01 28.49
CA THR A 257 65.91 -2.47 28.82
C THR A 257 64.83 -3.07 27.95
N ILE A 258 63.67 -3.36 28.55
CA ILE A 258 62.42 -3.64 27.84
C ILE A 258 61.44 -2.50 28.11
N THR A 259 60.86 -1.93 27.06
CA THR A 259 59.81 -0.90 27.16
C THR A 259 58.45 -1.53 26.92
N VAL A 260 57.56 -1.43 27.91
CA VAL A 260 56.18 -1.93 27.90
C VAL A 260 55.24 -0.72 27.95
N ASN A 261 54.47 -0.46 26.90
CA ASN A 261 53.52 0.67 26.82
C ASN A 261 54.14 2.02 27.25
N GLY A 262 55.39 2.27 26.87
CA GLY A 262 56.15 3.46 27.22
C GLY A 262 56.83 3.43 28.60
N THR A 263 56.55 2.45 29.45
CA THR A 263 57.24 2.25 30.74
C THR A 263 58.45 1.33 30.57
N THR A 264 59.61 1.73 31.08
CA THR A 264 60.86 0.98 30.88
C THR A 264 61.18 0.09 32.08
N ILE A 265 61.40 -1.20 31.81
CA ILE A 265 62.02 -2.18 32.71
C ILE A 265 63.52 -2.20 32.42
N THR A 266 64.35 -1.96 33.43
CA THR A 266 65.82 -1.99 33.33
C THR A 266 66.38 -3.25 33.96
N PHE A 267 67.26 -3.93 33.24
CA PHE A 267 67.97 -5.11 33.73
C PHE A 267 69.11 -4.68 34.66
N THR A 268 69.18 -5.22 35.86
CA THR A 268 70.22 -4.95 36.86
C THR A 268 71.18 -6.13 37.00
N VAL A 269 72.29 -5.94 37.72
CA VAL A 269 73.25 -7.03 37.99
C VAL A 269 72.59 -8.18 38.76
N ALA A 270 73.19 -9.38 38.71
CA ALA A 270 72.69 -10.53 39.46
C ALA A 270 72.58 -10.23 40.96
N GLY A 271 71.46 -10.61 41.59
CA GLY A 271 71.13 -10.25 42.97
C GLY A 271 70.82 -8.76 43.20
N GLY A 272 70.66 -7.98 42.13
CA GLY A 272 70.31 -6.56 42.16
C GLY A 272 68.83 -6.29 42.49
N THR A 273 68.44 -5.01 42.41
CA THR A 273 67.07 -4.58 42.73
C THR A 273 66.03 -5.24 41.81
N ASN A 274 64.99 -5.79 42.43
CA ASN A 274 63.83 -6.38 41.77
C ASN A 274 62.55 -5.62 42.19
N ASP A 275 62.21 -4.53 41.48
CA ASP A 275 61.08 -3.64 41.80
C ASP A 275 60.18 -3.42 40.55
N ALA A 276 59.24 -2.48 40.59
CA ALA A 276 58.30 -2.27 39.47
C ALA A 276 58.97 -1.99 38.10
N THR A 277 60.16 -1.40 38.09
CA THR A 277 60.88 -0.99 36.85
C THR A 277 62.27 -1.59 36.72
N ASN A 278 62.69 -2.44 37.66
CA ASN A 278 63.99 -3.09 37.65
C ASN A 278 63.85 -4.61 37.80
N ILE A 279 64.66 -5.36 37.05
CA ILE A 279 64.72 -6.82 37.12
C ILE A 279 66.18 -7.28 37.11
N PRO A 280 66.64 -8.11 38.05
CA PRO A 280 68.00 -8.61 38.02
C PRO A 280 68.15 -9.69 36.95
N VAL A 281 69.32 -9.78 36.31
CA VAL A 281 69.55 -10.70 35.18
C VAL A 281 69.46 -12.19 35.55
N ASP A 282 69.57 -12.55 36.82
CA ASP A 282 69.38 -13.91 37.35
C ASP A 282 67.91 -14.24 37.67
N ALA A 283 66.97 -13.31 37.43
CA ALA A 283 65.54 -13.59 37.49
C ALA A 283 65.09 -14.54 36.36
N THR A 284 63.86 -15.04 36.48
CA THR A 284 63.27 -15.97 35.51
C THR A 284 62.44 -15.27 34.43
N ILE A 285 62.16 -15.98 33.33
CA ILE A 285 61.20 -15.51 32.32
C ILE A 285 59.82 -15.25 32.97
N GLY A 286 59.40 -16.08 33.93
CA GLY A 286 58.17 -15.88 34.69
C GLY A 286 58.14 -14.54 35.43
N ASP A 287 59.24 -14.13 36.06
CA ASP A 287 59.35 -12.84 36.74
C ASP A 287 59.25 -11.66 35.75
N LEU A 288 59.87 -11.81 34.57
CA LEU A 288 59.79 -10.80 33.52
C LEU A 288 58.36 -10.67 32.97
N LEU A 289 57.69 -11.79 32.68
CA LEU A 289 56.31 -11.80 32.19
C LEU A 289 55.36 -11.20 33.23
N ALA A 290 55.52 -11.53 34.51
CA ALA A 290 54.73 -10.94 35.59
C ALA A 290 54.90 -9.42 35.67
N LYS A 291 56.12 -8.89 35.45
CA LYS A 291 56.35 -7.43 35.36
C LYS A 291 55.69 -6.81 34.13
N ILE A 292 55.78 -7.47 32.98
CA ILE A 292 55.11 -7.01 31.74
C ILE A 292 53.60 -6.95 31.95
N ASP A 293 53.01 -7.98 32.55
CA ASP A 293 51.58 -8.04 32.87
C ASP A 293 51.17 -6.99 33.92
N ALA A 294 51.99 -6.76 34.94
CA ALA A 294 51.74 -5.73 35.94
C ALA A 294 51.74 -4.32 35.34
N ILE A 295 52.68 -4.02 34.43
CA ILE A 295 52.76 -2.73 33.75
C ILE A 295 51.61 -2.54 32.76
N SER A 296 51.20 -3.60 32.06
CA SER A 296 50.07 -3.55 31.13
C SER A 296 48.70 -3.54 31.82
N GLY A 297 48.65 -3.81 33.13
CA GLY A 297 47.41 -3.95 33.90
C GLY A 297 46.67 -5.26 33.62
N ASN A 298 47.36 -6.26 33.06
CA ASN A 298 46.80 -7.57 32.75
C ASN A 298 46.67 -8.43 34.02
N THR A 299 45.45 -8.55 34.54
CA THR A 299 45.14 -9.34 35.75
C THR A 299 44.33 -10.61 35.46
N THR A 300 43.81 -10.77 34.25
CA THR A 300 42.84 -11.82 33.89
C THR A 300 43.39 -12.88 32.95
N ASN A 301 44.40 -12.55 32.15
CA ASN A 301 44.95 -13.43 31.11
C ASN A 301 46.48 -13.37 31.12
N PRO A 302 47.16 -13.86 32.18
CA PRO A 302 48.61 -13.70 32.33
C PRO A 302 49.37 -14.21 31.11
N SER A 303 50.46 -13.53 30.76
CA SER A 303 51.40 -13.98 29.74
C SER A 303 52.05 -15.29 30.16
N THR A 304 52.26 -16.21 29.22
CA THR A 304 52.66 -17.60 29.54
C THR A 304 53.84 -18.07 28.71
N VAL A 305 54.44 -19.19 29.13
CA VAL A 305 55.41 -19.94 28.33
C VAL A 305 54.91 -21.39 28.23
N ALA A 306 54.73 -21.89 27.01
CA ALA A 306 54.31 -23.25 26.76
C ALA A 306 55.06 -23.83 25.56
N GLY A 307 55.67 -25.01 25.72
CA GLY A 307 56.40 -25.68 24.64
C GLY A 307 57.54 -24.85 24.04
N GLY A 308 58.21 -24.02 24.85
CA GLY A 308 59.27 -23.12 24.42
C GLY A 308 58.79 -21.86 23.70
N VAL A 309 57.49 -21.62 23.63
CA VAL A 309 56.89 -20.39 23.05
C VAL A 309 56.46 -19.47 24.18
N VAL A 310 56.95 -18.23 24.15
CA VAL A 310 56.46 -17.15 25.00
C VAL A 310 55.24 -16.52 24.34
N THR A 311 54.15 -16.40 25.07
CA THR A 311 52.92 -15.72 24.63
C THR A 311 52.70 -14.49 25.48
N LEU A 312 52.72 -13.32 24.83
CA LEU A 312 52.41 -12.03 25.45
C LEU A 312 50.91 -11.74 25.27
N ASN A 313 50.24 -11.47 26.40
CA ASN A 313 48.80 -11.20 26.46
C ASN A 313 48.54 -9.73 26.80
N SER A 314 47.61 -9.09 26.11
CA SER A 314 47.21 -7.71 26.39
C SER A 314 46.36 -7.59 27.67
N GLY A 315 45.73 -8.69 28.08
CA GLY A 315 44.67 -8.68 29.07
C GLY A 315 43.46 -7.88 28.60
N LEU A 316 42.65 -7.44 29.57
CA LEU A 316 41.44 -6.64 29.32
C LEU A 316 41.65 -5.13 29.55
N ALA A 317 42.80 -4.70 30.08
CA ALA A 317 43.02 -3.32 30.51
C ALA A 317 43.44 -2.36 29.39
N GLY A 318 44.21 -2.83 28.41
CA GLY A 318 44.63 -2.03 27.25
C GLY A 318 45.36 -2.84 26.20
N ASN A 319 45.80 -2.18 25.12
CA ASN A 319 46.73 -2.79 24.16
C ASN A 319 48.10 -2.96 24.82
N LEU A 320 48.85 -3.97 24.38
CA LEU A 320 50.21 -4.23 24.83
C LEU A 320 51.19 -3.96 23.69
N THR A 321 52.19 -3.13 23.98
CA THR A 321 53.35 -2.88 23.13
C THR A 321 54.61 -3.16 23.93
N VAL A 322 55.47 -4.06 23.43
CA VAL A 322 56.73 -4.45 24.08
C VAL A 322 57.87 -4.33 23.09
N SER A 323 58.95 -3.65 23.48
CA SER A 323 60.18 -3.53 22.70
C SER A 323 61.39 -3.67 23.61
N SER A 324 62.56 -4.00 23.05
CA SER A 324 63.81 -4.13 23.79
C SER A 324 64.91 -3.32 23.11
N ASN A 325 65.83 -2.74 23.89
CA ASN A 325 67.04 -2.13 23.34
C ASN A 325 68.10 -3.16 22.90
N ASN A 326 67.97 -4.42 23.36
CA ASN A 326 68.79 -5.55 22.96
C ASN A 326 67.94 -6.55 22.17
N SER A 327 68.05 -6.47 20.84
CA SER A 327 67.28 -7.31 19.92
C SER A 327 67.69 -8.78 19.96
N SER A 328 68.95 -9.10 20.26
CA SER A 328 69.44 -10.48 20.34
C SER A 328 68.91 -11.22 21.56
N ALA A 329 68.93 -10.58 22.73
CA ALA A 329 68.37 -11.16 23.96
C ALA A 329 66.83 -11.24 23.89
N PHE A 330 66.18 -10.24 23.29
CA PHE A 330 64.73 -10.28 23.05
C PHE A 330 64.34 -11.34 22.00
N GLY A 331 65.22 -11.59 21.02
CA GLY A 331 65.15 -12.70 20.08
C GLY A 331 65.19 -14.06 20.76
N ALA A 332 65.92 -14.21 21.87
CA ALA A 332 65.94 -15.43 22.67
C ALA A 332 64.63 -15.68 23.46
N LEU A 333 63.72 -14.71 23.53
CA LEU A 333 62.33 -14.90 23.96
C LEU A 333 61.37 -15.22 22.79
N GLY A 334 61.89 -15.31 21.57
CA GLY A 334 61.14 -15.63 20.38
C GLY A 334 60.52 -14.42 19.66
N PHE A 335 60.89 -13.19 20.04
CA PHE A 335 60.32 -11.98 19.45
C PHE A 335 61.31 -11.21 18.57
N THR A 336 60.82 -10.57 17.52
CA THR A 336 61.62 -9.68 16.66
C THR A 336 60.93 -8.32 16.56
N GLY A 337 61.71 -7.24 16.69
CA GLY A 337 61.19 -5.88 16.65
C GLY A 337 60.25 -5.55 17.82
N THR A 338 59.31 -4.62 17.58
CA THR A 338 58.29 -4.26 18.56
C THR A 338 57.12 -5.24 18.47
N VAL A 339 56.78 -5.86 19.59
CA VAL A 339 55.64 -6.77 19.70
C VAL A 339 54.41 -5.96 20.07
N THR A 340 53.33 -6.10 19.28
CA THR A 340 52.03 -5.50 19.60
C THR A 340 50.99 -6.60 19.72
N ALA A 341 50.31 -6.65 20.87
CA ALA A 341 49.08 -7.41 21.07
C ALA A 341 47.94 -6.41 21.27
N VAL A 342 47.05 -6.33 20.28
CA VAL A 342 45.89 -5.43 20.32
C VAL A 342 44.75 -6.17 21.01
N ARG A 343 44.18 -5.56 22.04
CA ARG A 343 43.01 -6.08 22.75
C ARG A 343 41.80 -6.03 21.83
N GLY A 344 40.96 -7.07 21.87
CA GLY A 344 39.68 -7.08 21.16
C GLY A 344 38.56 -6.39 21.95
N GLY A 345 37.43 -6.14 21.30
CA GLY A 345 36.27 -5.48 21.89
C GLY A 345 36.47 -4.01 22.23
N GLY A 346 35.48 -3.41 22.89
CA GLY A 346 35.40 -1.97 23.13
C GLY A 346 34.56 -1.21 22.11
N GLY A 347 34.96 0.03 21.84
CA GLY A 347 34.28 0.95 20.91
C GLY A 347 33.38 1.95 21.61
N THR A 348 32.58 2.66 20.81
CA THR A 348 31.53 3.56 21.30
C THR A 348 30.22 2.78 21.50
N ALA A 349 29.35 3.30 22.36
CA ALA A 349 27.97 2.83 22.42
C ALA A 349 27.31 2.96 21.04
N GLY A 350 26.29 2.15 20.79
CA GLY A 350 25.48 2.21 19.57
C GLY A 350 24.98 3.64 19.36
N THR A 351 25.20 4.15 18.15
CA THR A 351 24.81 5.50 17.71
C THR A 351 23.57 5.47 16.83
N GLY A 352 23.18 4.27 16.35
CA GLY A 352 22.04 4.07 15.47
C GLY A 352 22.23 4.64 14.06
N THR A 353 23.43 5.05 13.67
CA THR A 353 23.70 5.71 12.39
C THR A 353 24.85 5.06 11.65
N VAL A 354 24.76 5.06 10.32
CA VAL A 354 25.86 4.75 9.41
C VAL A 354 26.15 6.01 8.61
N ILE A 355 27.41 6.46 8.62
CA ILE A 355 27.84 7.64 7.87
C ILE A 355 28.27 7.29 6.43
N GLY A 356 28.39 8.31 5.59
CA GLY A 356 28.80 8.19 4.19
C GLY A 356 30.11 7.42 4.00
N SER A 357 31.12 7.66 4.84
CA SER A 357 32.41 6.95 4.76
C SER A 357 32.30 5.43 4.98
N ASP A 358 31.33 5.00 5.79
CA ASP A 358 31.17 3.61 6.20
C ASP A 358 30.09 2.88 5.37
N SER A 359 29.45 3.59 4.44
CA SER A 359 28.31 3.07 3.68
C SER A 359 28.64 1.84 2.85
N LYS A 360 29.87 1.73 2.33
CA LYS A 360 30.29 0.52 1.62
C LYS A 360 30.37 -0.69 2.55
N ASN A 361 31.00 -0.56 3.72
CA ASN A 361 31.07 -1.64 4.70
C ASN A 361 29.65 -2.06 5.12
N PHE A 362 28.77 -1.09 5.37
CA PHE A 362 27.38 -1.38 5.68
C PHE A 362 26.66 -2.17 4.59
N ILE A 363 26.81 -1.78 3.32
CA ILE A 363 26.15 -2.48 2.20
C ILE A 363 26.71 -3.90 2.06
N ASP A 364 28.02 -4.09 2.27
CA ASP A 364 28.68 -5.39 2.16
C ASP A 364 28.32 -6.34 3.33
N GLU A 365 27.88 -5.81 4.48
CA GLU A 365 27.50 -6.56 5.70
C GLU A 365 25.98 -6.61 5.97
N SER A 366 25.17 -6.07 5.06
CA SER A 366 23.71 -6.05 5.19
C SER A 366 23.03 -6.55 3.91
N VAL A 367 21.77 -6.96 4.02
CA VAL A 367 20.95 -7.42 2.90
C VAL A 367 19.85 -6.42 2.57
N SER A 368 19.47 -6.34 1.29
CA SER A 368 18.44 -5.40 0.83
C SER A 368 17.07 -5.78 1.37
N GLY A 369 16.34 -4.82 1.93
CA GLY A 369 14.94 -4.94 2.36
C GLY A 369 13.95 -4.34 1.35
N GLY A 370 14.38 -4.03 0.12
CA GLY A 370 13.54 -3.39 -0.88
C GLY A 370 13.38 -1.87 -0.67
N ALA A 371 12.57 -1.24 -1.52
CA ALA A 371 12.32 0.19 -1.49
C ALA A 371 10.89 0.51 -1.94
N THR A 372 10.37 1.66 -1.50
CA THR A 372 9.08 2.19 -1.93
C THR A 372 9.19 3.70 -2.17
N THR A 373 8.38 4.24 -3.07
CA THR A 373 8.33 5.69 -3.31
C THR A 373 7.38 6.32 -2.30
N ALA A 374 7.92 7.07 -1.35
CA ALA A 374 7.16 7.87 -0.40
C ALA A 374 6.99 9.31 -0.91
N TYR A 375 6.05 10.05 -0.33
CA TYR A 375 5.70 11.41 -0.74
C TYR A 375 5.68 12.34 0.46
N ASP A 376 6.21 13.56 0.29
CA ASP A 376 6.11 14.62 1.29
C ASP A 376 4.74 15.33 1.26
N ILE A 377 4.56 16.35 2.10
CA ILE A 377 3.33 17.15 2.16
C ILE A 377 3.01 17.89 0.86
N SER A 378 4.01 18.16 0.02
CA SER A 378 3.86 18.80 -1.28
C SER A 378 3.63 17.79 -2.42
N GLY A 379 3.73 16.48 -2.15
CA GLY A 379 3.67 15.42 -3.14
C GLY A 379 4.98 15.14 -3.86
N ALA A 380 6.11 15.65 -3.37
CA ALA A 380 7.43 15.36 -3.92
C ALA A 380 7.82 13.89 -3.65
N PRO A 381 8.16 13.11 -4.70
CA PRO A 381 8.51 11.71 -4.54
C PRO A 381 9.93 11.54 -3.98
N VAL A 382 10.10 10.62 -3.04
CA VAL A 382 11.39 10.19 -2.49
C VAL A 382 11.46 8.68 -2.40
N SER A 383 12.65 8.10 -2.59
CA SER A 383 12.84 6.66 -2.45
C SER A 383 13.16 6.29 -1.00
N LEU A 384 12.21 5.65 -0.33
CA LEU A 384 12.41 5.08 1.00
C LEU A 384 12.92 3.65 0.86
N GLN A 385 14.23 3.49 1.01
CA GLN A 385 14.92 2.20 0.90
C GLN A 385 15.19 1.61 2.28
N PHE A 386 15.00 0.29 2.41
CA PHE A 386 15.25 -0.47 3.62
C PHE A 386 16.41 -1.45 3.44
N ARG A 387 17.16 -1.69 4.53
CA ARG A 387 18.16 -2.76 4.62
C ARG A 387 18.12 -3.43 5.98
N TRP A 388 18.44 -4.71 6.00
CA TRP A 388 18.49 -5.53 7.20
C TRP A 388 19.92 -5.94 7.50
N ALA A 389 20.36 -5.74 8.73
CA ALA A 389 21.65 -6.21 9.21
C ALA A 389 21.43 -7.16 10.40
N LYS A 390 22.08 -8.33 10.35
CA LYS A 390 22.00 -9.32 11.43
C LYS A 390 23.01 -8.94 12.51
N THR A 391 22.59 -8.88 13.76
CA THR A 391 23.44 -8.42 14.88
C THR A 391 23.82 -9.55 15.83
N ASP A 392 23.02 -10.60 15.88
CA ASP A 392 23.29 -11.82 16.64
C ASP A 392 22.70 -13.02 15.92
N SER A 393 23.29 -14.20 16.11
CA SER A 393 22.96 -15.42 15.37
C SER A 393 22.87 -16.61 16.31
N ALA A 394 21.73 -17.32 16.29
CA ALA A 394 21.55 -18.51 17.11
C ALA A 394 22.54 -19.65 16.75
N SER A 395 23.17 -19.58 15.57
CA SER A 395 24.22 -20.52 15.14
C SER A 395 25.49 -20.46 15.99
N LEU A 396 25.72 -19.36 16.73
CA LEU A 396 26.88 -19.18 17.61
C LEU A 396 26.78 -20.00 18.92
N GLY A 397 25.63 -20.62 19.18
CA GLY A 397 25.43 -21.54 20.30
C GLY A 397 24.68 -20.93 21.49
N ALA A 398 24.86 -21.55 22.66
CA ALA A 398 24.07 -21.22 23.84
C ALA A 398 24.29 -19.76 24.30
N GLY A 399 23.19 -19.02 24.50
CA GLY A 399 23.21 -17.60 24.89
C GLY A 399 22.99 -16.63 23.73
N HIS A 400 23.01 -17.12 22.48
CA HIS A 400 22.77 -16.33 21.29
C HIS A 400 21.36 -16.53 20.73
N ASN A 401 20.80 -15.49 20.10
CA ASN A 401 19.52 -15.54 19.40
C ASN A 401 19.66 -14.91 18.02
N ASP A 402 18.73 -15.21 17.11
CA ASP A 402 18.68 -14.53 15.83
C ASP A 402 18.09 -13.12 16.02
N VAL A 403 18.95 -12.10 15.96
CA VAL A 403 18.57 -10.70 16.14
C VAL A 403 18.94 -9.88 14.91
N TRP A 404 18.00 -9.08 14.46
CA TRP A 404 18.13 -8.21 13.30
C TRP A 404 17.85 -6.76 13.64
N ASN A 405 18.49 -5.85 12.91
CA ASN A 405 18.21 -4.43 12.92
C ASN A 405 17.79 -3.99 11.52
N LEU A 406 16.73 -3.19 11.47
CA LEU A 406 16.26 -2.54 10.25
C LEU A 406 16.86 -1.15 10.15
N PHE A 407 17.30 -0.79 8.95
CA PHE A 407 17.80 0.53 8.61
C PHE A 407 17.00 1.08 7.43
N TYR A 408 16.81 2.39 7.43
CA TYR A 408 16.31 3.11 6.27
C TYR A 408 17.35 4.11 5.77
N GLN A 409 17.35 4.37 4.47
CA GLN A 409 18.29 5.30 3.86
C GLN A 409 17.84 6.75 4.11
N THR A 410 18.71 7.56 4.70
CA THR A 410 18.45 8.99 4.93
C THR A 410 19.04 9.87 3.84
N ASP A 411 20.15 9.47 3.22
CA ASP A 411 20.73 10.20 2.09
C ASP A 411 21.56 9.25 1.20
N PRO A 412 21.15 8.99 -0.05
CA PRO A 412 21.90 8.13 -0.96
C PRO A 412 23.23 8.75 -1.43
N ASN A 413 23.42 10.06 -1.27
CA ASN A 413 24.62 10.79 -1.69
C ASN A 413 25.49 11.24 -0.50
N ALA A 414 25.23 10.74 0.71
CA ALA A 414 25.98 11.09 1.90
C ALA A 414 27.49 10.79 1.72
N THR A 415 28.33 11.76 2.10
CA THR A 415 29.79 11.64 2.09
C THR A 415 30.39 12.00 3.45
N GLY A 416 31.57 11.45 3.75
CA GLY A 416 32.27 11.72 5.01
C GLY A 416 31.39 11.37 6.22
N THR A 417 31.17 12.36 7.10
CA THR A 417 30.40 12.21 8.35
C THR A 417 28.89 12.41 8.20
N GLN A 418 28.38 12.66 6.98
CA GLN A 418 26.94 12.78 6.73
C GLN A 418 26.27 11.42 6.97
N VAL A 419 25.07 11.40 7.58
CA VAL A 419 24.34 10.16 7.85
C VAL A 419 23.73 9.63 6.56
N ALA A 420 24.15 8.43 6.16
CA ALA A 420 23.65 7.74 4.98
C ALA A 420 22.49 6.79 5.31
N TRP A 421 22.59 6.08 6.44
CA TRP A 421 21.57 5.16 6.92
C TRP A 421 21.28 5.37 8.40
N GLN A 422 20.00 5.22 8.76
CA GLN A 422 19.52 5.34 10.12
C GLN A 422 18.88 4.03 10.56
N ASN A 423 19.29 3.54 11.73
CA ASN A 423 18.67 2.40 12.41
C ASN A 423 17.31 2.82 12.96
N VAL A 424 16.31 1.96 12.83
CA VAL A 424 14.94 2.23 13.32
C VAL A 424 14.79 2.11 14.84
N GLY A 425 15.85 1.69 15.55
CA GLY A 425 15.91 1.71 17.01
C GLY A 425 15.29 0.50 17.71
N VAL A 426 15.00 -0.59 16.98
CA VAL A 426 14.34 -1.79 17.51
C VAL A 426 15.12 -3.05 17.13
N ASN A 427 15.30 -3.94 18.12
CA ASN A 427 15.82 -5.29 17.91
C ASN A 427 14.69 -6.22 17.49
N PHE A 428 14.83 -6.83 16.33
CA PHE A 428 13.91 -7.85 15.84
C PHE A 428 14.48 -9.23 16.15
N THR A 429 14.04 -9.81 17.26
CA THR A 429 14.48 -11.12 17.74
C THR A 429 13.55 -12.22 17.25
N PHE A 430 14.09 -13.30 16.71
CA PHE A 430 13.35 -14.46 16.23
C PHE A 430 13.56 -15.67 17.15
N GLY A 431 12.47 -16.40 17.42
CA GLY A 431 12.52 -17.66 18.13
C GLY A 431 12.89 -18.85 17.23
N PRO A 432 13.11 -20.04 17.79
CA PRO A 432 13.48 -21.25 17.04
C PRO A 432 12.46 -21.68 15.97
N ASN A 433 11.22 -21.21 16.08
CA ASN A 433 10.15 -21.44 15.10
C ASN A 433 10.17 -20.44 13.93
N GLY A 434 11.15 -19.54 13.86
CA GLY A 434 11.26 -18.51 12.82
C GLY A 434 10.25 -17.36 12.97
N GLN A 435 9.54 -17.26 14.09
CA GLN A 435 8.62 -16.15 14.36
C GLN A 435 9.27 -15.12 15.28
N MET A 436 8.89 -13.85 15.13
CA MET A 436 9.34 -12.80 16.04
C MET A 436 8.89 -13.07 17.47
N ASN A 437 9.80 -12.94 18.43
CA ASN A 437 9.52 -13.08 19.84
C ASN A 437 10.39 -12.12 20.68
N PRO A 438 9.82 -11.06 21.28
CA PRO A 438 8.40 -10.66 21.22
C PRO A 438 7.99 -10.14 19.83
N ALA A 439 6.69 -10.18 19.52
CA ALA A 439 6.18 -9.62 18.28
C ALA A 439 6.29 -8.09 18.26
N VAL A 440 6.83 -7.53 17.17
CA VAL A 440 6.91 -6.09 16.92
C VAL A 440 5.91 -5.73 15.81
N PRO A 441 4.72 -5.18 16.14
CA PRO A 441 3.66 -4.96 15.15
C PRO A 441 3.95 -3.77 14.23
N SER A 442 4.66 -2.76 14.71
CA SER A 442 5.03 -1.57 13.94
C SER A 442 6.22 -0.85 14.56
N VAL A 443 6.87 0.00 13.76
CA VAL A 443 7.91 0.95 14.19
C VAL A 443 7.63 2.31 13.55
N THR A 444 7.82 3.39 14.31
CA THR A 444 7.66 4.76 13.78
C THR A 444 9.01 5.35 13.46
N LEU A 445 9.20 5.76 12.21
CA LEU A 445 10.33 6.57 11.76
C LEU A 445 10.03 8.03 12.12
N ALA A 446 10.48 8.45 13.31
CA ALA A 446 10.22 9.80 13.80
C ALA A 446 10.98 10.84 12.97
N ASN A 447 10.28 11.86 12.47
CA ASN A 447 10.83 12.94 11.65
C ASN A 447 11.74 12.43 10.52
N ALA A 448 11.30 11.40 9.78
CA ALA A 448 12.08 10.81 8.71
C ALA A 448 12.40 11.85 7.63
N THR A 449 13.68 11.97 7.29
CA THR A 449 14.17 12.83 6.20
C THR A 449 14.96 12.01 5.21
N ILE A 450 14.69 12.18 3.91
CA ILE A 450 15.37 11.46 2.83
C ILE A 450 15.92 12.49 1.83
N GLY A 451 17.23 12.56 1.66
CA GLY A 451 17.88 13.50 0.73
C GLY A 451 17.51 14.97 1.01
N GLY A 452 17.28 15.32 2.28
CA GLY A 452 16.86 16.66 2.70
C GLY A 452 15.34 16.94 2.62
N ILE A 453 14.54 16.00 2.10
CA ILE A 453 13.09 16.11 2.05
C ILE A 453 12.49 15.47 3.31
N ALA A 454 11.68 16.23 4.05
CA ALA A 454 11.04 15.76 5.28
C ALA A 454 9.72 15.05 4.99
N LEU A 455 9.63 13.77 5.36
CA LEU A 455 8.40 12.98 5.33
C LEU A 455 7.56 13.15 6.61
N GLY A 456 8.18 13.58 7.70
CA GLY A 456 7.54 13.60 9.02
C GLY A 456 7.56 12.22 9.67
N ASP A 457 6.57 11.92 10.51
CA ASP A 457 6.46 10.63 11.18
C ASP A 457 5.85 9.58 10.23
N VAL A 458 6.64 8.56 9.88
CA VAL A 458 6.20 7.46 9.02
C VAL A 458 6.12 6.17 9.81
N THR A 459 4.95 5.55 9.90
CA THR A 459 4.77 4.28 10.62
C THR A 459 4.99 3.10 9.67
N VAL A 460 6.02 2.29 9.93
CA VAL A 460 6.23 1.01 9.25
C VAL A 460 5.44 -0.07 9.98
N ASN A 461 4.39 -0.58 9.36
CA ASN A 461 3.48 -1.59 9.88
C ASN A 461 3.89 -2.98 9.39
N PHE A 462 4.28 -3.83 10.34
CA PHE A 462 4.61 -5.24 10.08
C PHE A 462 3.40 -6.16 10.37
N GLY A 463 2.54 -5.77 11.30
CA GLY A 463 1.56 -6.67 11.90
C GLY A 463 2.22 -7.73 12.81
N ALA A 464 1.42 -8.47 13.57
CA ALA A 464 1.93 -9.39 14.59
C ALA A 464 2.79 -10.55 14.05
N SER A 465 2.65 -10.90 12.76
CA SER A 465 3.37 -12.02 12.13
C SER A 465 3.84 -11.70 10.71
N GLY A 466 3.95 -10.42 10.34
CA GLY A 466 4.36 -10.05 8.98
C GLY A 466 5.86 -10.12 8.72
N LEU A 467 6.67 -10.30 9.77
CA LEU A 467 8.08 -10.65 9.67
C LEU A 467 8.31 -12.06 10.19
N THR A 468 8.96 -12.88 9.38
CA THR A 468 9.39 -14.24 9.74
C THR A 468 10.85 -14.43 9.37
N GLN A 469 11.42 -15.53 9.85
CA GLN A 469 12.75 -15.98 9.48
C GLN A 469 12.70 -17.42 9.00
N PHE A 470 13.43 -17.73 7.93
CA PHE A 470 13.51 -19.06 7.35
C PHE A 470 14.89 -19.33 6.75
N ALA A 471 15.27 -20.61 6.63
CA ALA A 471 16.47 -21.02 5.92
C ALA A 471 16.29 -20.82 4.40
N ASP A 472 16.66 -19.66 3.88
CA ASP A 472 16.72 -19.39 2.43
C ASP A 472 18.10 -19.81 1.89
N ALA A 473 18.12 -20.60 0.82
CA ALA A 473 19.34 -21.05 0.16
C ALA A 473 20.13 -19.89 -0.47
N ASN A 474 19.47 -18.77 -0.76
CA ASN A 474 20.08 -17.59 -1.37
C ASN A 474 20.47 -16.51 -0.35
N GLY A 475 20.14 -16.68 0.93
CA GLY A 475 20.48 -15.74 1.99
C GLY A 475 19.88 -14.34 1.86
N ASN A 476 18.82 -14.17 1.06
CA ASN A 476 18.22 -12.87 0.78
C ASN A 476 16.98 -12.61 1.65
N VAL A 477 16.61 -11.34 1.79
CA VAL A 477 15.29 -10.98 2.35
C VAL A 477 14.25 -11.05 1.24
N GLN A 478 13.23 -11.86 1.44
CA GLN A 478 12.10 -11.97 0.54
C GLN A 478 11.03 -10.98 0.99
N VAL A 479 10.86 -9.88 0.25
CA VAL A 479 9.84 -8.87 0.56
C VAL A 479 8.54 -9.25 -0.13
N ASN A 480 7.56 -9.71 0.65
CA ASN A 480 6.25 -10.13 0.14
C ASN A 480 5.32 -8.95 -0.10
N GLN A 481 5.43 -7.89 0.70
CA GLN A 481 4.59 -6.71 0.56
C GLN A 481 5.36 -5.47 1.03
N ILE A 482 5.39 -4.44 0.19
CA ILE A 482 5.83 -3.09 0.56
C ILE A 482 4.88 -2.09 -0.11
N GLN A 483 3.99 -1.49 0.68
CA GLN A 483 2.97 -0.57 0.17
C GLN A 483 2.85 0.63 1.08
N ASN A 484 2.85 1.83 0.50
CA ASN A 484 2.64 3.07 1.21
C ASN A 484 1.27 3.69 0.87
N ASP A 485 0.81 4.59 1.73
CA ASP A 485 -0.46 5.28 1.61
C ASP A 485 -0.38 6.64 0.88
N GLY A 486 0.82 7.11 0.58
CA GLY A 486 1.05 8.41 -0.04
C GLY A 486 0.89 8.39 -1.56
N PHE A 487 0.53 9.55 -2.13
CA PHE A 487 0.46 9.74 -3.57
C PHE A 487 0.65 11.22 -3.95
N PRO A 488 1.15 11.49 -5.16
CA PRO A 488 1.31 12.87 -5.63
C PRO A 488 -0.04 13.44 -6.04
N ALA A 489 -0.10 14.77 -6.22
CA ALA A 489 -1.28 15.41 -6.75
C ALA A 489 -1.66 14.86 -8.15
N GLY A 490 -2.95 14.78 -8.43
CA GLY A 490 -3.47 14.25 -9.69
C GLY A 490 -4.54 15.14 -10.30
N GLN A 491 -4.59 15.22 -11.63
CA GLN A 491 -5.69 15.86 -12.36
C GLN A 491 -6.73 14.81 -12.74
N LEU A 492 -8.02 15.14 -12.66
CA LEU A 492 -9.09 14.27 -13.14
C LEU A 492 -8.97 14.07 -14.66
N GLN A 493 -8.81 12.83 -15.11
CA GLN A 493 -8.72 12.50 -16.53
C GLN A 493 -10.08 12.08 -17.10
N THR A 494 -10.75 11.14 -16.45
CA THR A 494 -12.03 10.59 -16.93
C THR A 494 -12.94 10.24 -15.76
N VAL A 495 -14.25 10.27 -16.03
CA VAL A 495 -15.29 9.82 -15.11
C VAL A 495 -15.91 8.53 -15.63
N SER A 496 -16.19 7.59 -14.75
CA SER A 496 -16.90 6.34 -15.06
C SER A 496 -17.95 6.02 -14.01
N ILE A 497 -18.91 5.18 -14.37
CA ILE A 497 -19.92 4.66 -13.45
C ILE A 497 -19.61 3.20 -13.13
N SER A 498 -19.53 2.89 -11.84
CA SER A 498 -19.40 1.51 -11.36
C SER A 498 -20.77 0.83 -11.28
N ASN A 499 -20.79 -0.51 -11.28
CA ASN A 499 -22.00 -1.32 -11.10
C ASN A 499 -22.63 -1.19 -9.69
N ASN A 500 -21.97 -0.48 -8.78
CA ASN A 500 -22.52 -0.16 -7.47
C ASN A 500 -23.23 1.20 -7.46
N GLY A 501 -23.43 1.83 -8.62
CA GLY A 501 -24.03 3.15 -8.75
C GLY A 501 -23.12 4.27 -8.27
N ARG A 502 -21.80 4.04 -8.15
CA ARG A 502 -20.83 5.08 -7.78
C ARG A 502 -20.20 5.70 -9.02
N VAL A 503 -20.08 7.02 -9.01
CA VAL A 503 -19.30 7.80 -9.95
C VAL A 503 -17.84 7.76 -9.51
N VAL A 504 -16.96 7.24 -10.37
CA VAL A 504 -15.54 7.06 -10.10
C VAL A 504 -14.74 8.01 -10.99
N GLY A 505 -13.86 8.80 -10.38
CA GLY A 505 -12.88 9.63 -11.07
C GLY A 505 -11.55 8.89 -11.24
N ASN A 506 -11.02 8.88 -12.45
CA ASN A 506 -9.69 8.36 -12.77
C ASN A 506 -8.72 9.53 -12.86
N TYR A 507 -7.67 9.54 -12.03
CA TYR A 507 -6.73 10.66 -11.94
C TYR A 507 -5.40 10.38 -12.67
N SER A 508 -4.65 11.42 -13.00
CA SER A 508 -3.34 11.34 -13.67
C SER A 508 -2.26 10.63 -12.85
N ASN A 509 -2.43 10.57 -11.53
CA ASN A 509 -1.57 9.82 -10.61
C ASN A 509 -1.94 8.32 -10.52
N GLY A 510 -2.86 7.83 -11.36
CA GLY A 510 -3.28 6.43 -11.41
C GLY A 510 -4.26 6.03 -10.32
N ARG A 511 -4.79 6.97 -9.54
CA ARG A 511 -5.78 6.69 -8.49
C ARG A 511 -7.20 6.72 -9.06
N ASN A 512 -8.03 5.82 -8.53
CA ASN A 512 -9.48 5.77 -8.74
C ASN A 512 -10.15 6.22 -7.44
N ILE A 513 -10.91 7.30 -7.48
CA ILE A 513 -11.61 7.84 -6.30
C ILE A 513 -13.10 7.86 -6.57
N ASP A 514 -13.88 7.37 -5.62
CA ASP A 514 -15.34 7.50 -5.64
C ASP A 514 -15.72 8.95 -5.34
N LEU A 515 -16.39 9.61 -6.28
CA LEU A 515 -16.74 11.04 -6.20
C LEU A 515 -18.19 11.26 -5.75
N ALA A 516 -19.10 10.38 -6.16
CA ALA A 516 -20.52 10.49 -5.82
C ALA A 516 -21.22 9.12 -5.88
N ALA A 517 -22.32 8.99 -5.15
CA ALA A 517 -23.24 7.85 -5.23
C ALA A 517 -24.54 8.29 -5.92
N ILE A 518 -24.95 7.54 -6.94
CA ILE A 518 -26.21 7.73 -7.64
C ILE A 518 -27.26 6.89 -6.92
N THR A 519 -28.29 7.56 -6.42
CA THR A 519 -29.43 6.90 -5.79
C THR A 519 -30.60 6.85 -6.75
N LEU A 520 -31.24 5.68 -6.84
CA LEU A 520 -32.47 5.54 -7.61
C LEU A 520 -33.67 6.04 -6.80
N ALA A 521 -34.61 6.67 -7.50
CA ALA A 521 -35.91 7.04 -6.99
C ALA A 521 -36.95 5.99 -7.39
N THR A 522 -37.79 5.59 -6.43
CA THR A 522 -38.95 4.73 -6.65
C THR A 522 -40.23 5.46 -6.24
N PHE A 523 -41.37 5.00 -6.77
CA PHE A 523 -42.67 5.59 -6.53
C PHE A 523 -43.66 4.50 -6.19
N ASN A 524 -44.68 4.82 -5.37
CA ASN A 524 -45.77 3.88 -5.11
C ASN A 524 -46.63 3.69 -6.37
N GLY A 525 -46.82 4.76 -7.15
CA GLY A 525 -47.60 4.78 -8.38
C GLY A 525 -46.77 5.21 -9.60
N PRO A 526 -45.77 4.42 -10.05
CA PRO A 526 -44.85 4.84 -11.13
C PRO A 526 -45.55 5.07 -12.48
N ASN A 527 -46.70 4.45 -12.72
CA ASN A 527 -47.51 4.65 -13.93
C ASN A 527 -48.38 5.91 -13.88
N PHE A 528 -48.45 6.60 -12.73
CA PHE A 528 -49.19 7.85 -12.57
C PHE A 528 -48.29 9.09 -12.67
N LEU A 529 -46.99 8.89 -12.89
CA LEU A 529 -46.07 9.98 -13.17
C LEU A 529 -46.46 10.72 -14.45
N LYS A 530 -46.36 12.05 -14.42
CA LYS A 530 -46.63 12.89 -15.57
C LYS A 530 -45.42 12.87 -16.51
N ARG A 531 -45.62 12.53 -17.78
CA ARG A 531 -44.57 12.61 -18.80
C ARG A 531 -44.20 14.06 -19.10
N VAL A 532 -42.91 14.28 -19.31
CA VAL A 532 -42.30 15.52 -19.75
C VAL A 532 -41.35 15.22 -20.91
N ASP A 533 -41.04 16.23 -21.70
CA ASP A 533 -40.19 16.11 -22.87
C ASP A 533 -38.84 15.42 -22.57
N GLY A 534 -38.33 14.66 -23.54
CA GLY A 534 -37.03 14.01 -23.44
C GLY A 534 -36.99 12.72 -22.61
N GLY A 535 -38.15 12.10 -22.34
CA GLY A 535 -38.23 10.85 -21.58
C GLY A 535 -38.07 11.04 -20.07
N ALA A 536 -38.42 12.23 -19.58
CA ALA A 536 -38.45 12.55 -18.16
C ALA A 536 -39.89 12.49 -17.64
N PHE A 537 -40.00 12.42 -16.31
CA PHE A 537 -41.24 12.25 -15.57
C PHE A 537 -41.25 13.21 -14.39
N GLU A 538 -42.41 13.80 -14.12
CA GLU A 538 -42.70 14.64 -12.96
C GLU A 538 -43.66 13.92 -12.02
N VAL A 539 -43.52 14.21 -10.72
CA VAL A 539 -44.37 13.66 -9.67
C VAL A 539 -45.77 14.27 -9.75
N THR A 540 -46.77 13.41 -9.55
CA THR A 540 -48.18 13.75 -9.38
C THR A 540 -48.67 13.32 -8.00
N ASP A 541 -49.80 13.85 -7.56
CA ASP A 541 -50.44 13.46 -6.30
C ASP A 541 -50.74 11.95 -6.27
N GLU A 542 -51.14 11.36 -7.41
CA GLU A 542 -51.42 9.93 -7.54
C GLU A 542 -50.17 9.05 -7.56
N SER A 543 -49.04 9.55 -8.05
CA SER A 543 -47.78 8.79 -8.05
C SER A 543 -47.15 8.65 -6.66
N GLY A 544 -47.44 9.62 -5.77
CA GLY A 544 -46.78 9.79 -4.49
C GLY A 544 -45.37 10.37 -4.59
N GLN A 545 -44.80 10.76 -3.46
CA GLN A 545 -43.44 11.33 -3.41
C GLN A 545 -42.36 10.30 -3.77
N ALA A 546 -41.21 10.80 -4.23
CA ALA A 546 -40.04 9.96 -4.52
C ALA A 546 -39.45 9.34 -3.26
N LEU A 547 -39.18 8.03 -3.34
CA LEU A 547 -38.51 7.25 -2.31
C LEU A 547 -37.10 6.89 -2.79
N PHE A 548 -36.08 7.47 -2.17
CA PHE A 548 -34.69 7.23 -2.51
C PHE A 548 -34.10 6.03 -1.77
N GLY A 549 -33.12 5.37 -2.38
CA GLY A 549 -32.34 4.30 -1.74
C GLY A 549 -33.02 2.93 -1.71
N LYS A 550 -34.17 2.79 -2.38
CA LYS A 550 -34.82 1.52 -2.68
C LYS A 550 -34.98 1.40 -4.20
N GLY A 551 -34.95 0.17 -4.73
CA GLY A 551 -35.15 -0.09 -6.16
C GLY A 551 -34.21 -1.16 -6.71
N GLY A 552 -34.01 -1.11 -8.02
CA GLY A 552 -33.11 -1.96 -8.78
C GLY A 552 -31.64 -1.62 -8.58
N THR A 553 -30.78 -2.19 -9.43
CA THR A 553 -29.35 -1.94 -9.43
C THR A 553 -28.92 -1.12 -10.63
N ILE A 554 -27.85 -0.34 -10.48
CA ILE A 554 -27.28 0.43 -11.59
C ILE A 554 -26.21 -0.43 -12.27
N VAL A 555 -26.26 -0.51 -13.59
CA VAL A 555 -25.24 -1.17 -14.38
C VAL A 555 -24.47 -0.10 -15.15
N GLY A 556 -23.18 0.02 -14.87
CA GLY A 556 -22.29 0.96 -15.56
C GLY A 556 -22.00 0.52 -16.99
N SER A 557 -21.56 1.46 -17.83
CA SER A 557 -21.24 1.23 -19.24
C SER A 557 -22.36 0.49 -19.99
N SER A 558 -23.61 0.87 -19.75
CA SER A 558 -24.77 0.25 -20.38
C SER A 558 -25.89 1.26 -20.63
N LEU A 559 -26.82 0.92 -21.52
CA LEU A 559 -28.01 1.71 -21.82
C LEU A 559 -29.23 0.81 -21.86
N GLU A 560 -30.35 1.33 -21.36
CA GLU A 560 -31.66 0.71 -21.55
C GLU A 560 -32.23 1.13 -22.91
N GLY A 561 -32.68 0.16 -23.72
CA GLY A 561 -33.42 0.39 -24.95
C GLY A 561 -34.87 0.79 -24.71
N SER A 562 -35.60 1.05 -25.78
CA SER A 562 -37.05 1.17 -25.71
C SER A 562 -37.67 -0.16 -25.27
N ASN A 563 -38.75 -0.11 -24.49
CA ASN A 563 -39.55 -1.31 -24.19
C ASN A 563 -40.61 -1.61 -25.27
N THR A 564 -40.54 -0.92 -26.42
CA THR A 564 -41.39 -1.15 -27.59
C THR A 564 -40.79 -2.22 -28.50
N ASP A 565 -41.53 -3.31 -28.71
CA ASP A 565 -41.24 -4.26 -29.79
C ASP A 565 -42.00 -3.86 -31.06
N ILE A 566 -41.26 -3.60 -32.13
CA ILE A 566 -41.80 -3.17 -33.43
C ILE A 566 -42.74 -4.23 -34.02
N ALA A 567 -42.45 -5.53 -33.86
CA ALA A 567 -43.27 -6.61 -34.42
C ALA A 567 -44.66 -6.66 -33.75
N ASP A 568 -44.69 -6.51 -32.43
CA ASP A 568 -45.94 -6.46 -31.66
C ASP A 568 -46.75 -5.20 -31.99
N GLU A 569 -46.09 -4.03 -32.08
CA GLU A 569 -46.78 -2.79 -32.41
C GLU A 569 -47.35 -2.80 -33.85
N PHE A 570 -46.65 -3.37 -34.83
CA PHE A 570 -47.22 -3.54 -36.18
C PHE A 570 -48.41 -4.50 -36.20
N THR A 571 -48.38 -5.56 -35.39
CA THR A 571 -49.53 -6.47 -35.26
C THR A 571 -50.73 -5.73 -34.64
N LYS A 572 -50.52 -4.97 -33.56
CA LYS A 572 -51.56 -4.11 -32.97
C LYS A 572 -52.08 -3.07 -33.97
N LEU A 573 -51.22 -2.49 -34.79
CA LEU A 573 -51.58 -1.52 -35.82
C LEU A 573 -52.52 -2.16 -36.86
N ILE A 574 -52.19 -3.34 -37.38
CA ILE A 574 -53.03 -4.06 -38.34
C ILE A 574 -54.41 -4.36 -37.75
N VAL A 575 -54.46 -4.87 -36.51
CA VAL A 575 -55.74 -5.17 -35.83
C VAL A 575 -56.55 -3.90 -35.59
N THR A 576 -55.91 -2.81 -35.16
CA THR A 576 -56.59 -1.54 -34.91
C THR A 576 -57.11 -0.90 -36.20
N GLN A 577 -56.37 -1.01 -37.30
CA GLN A 577 -56.81 -0.57 -38.63
C GLN A 577 -58.00 -1.39 -39.14
N GLN A 578 -57.98 -2.71 -38.96
CA GLN A 578 -59.12 -3.58 -39.30
C GLN A 578 -60.36 -3.22 -38.48
N ALA A 579 -60.21 -2.95 -37.18
CA ALA A 579 -61.30 -2.51 -36.31
C ALA A 579 -61.84 -1.12 -36.72
N TYR A 580 -60.96 -0.19 -37.09
CA TYR A 580 -61.35 1.12 -37.61
C TYR A 580 -62.15 0.97 -38.92
N SER A 581 -61.65 0.18 -39.87
CA SER A 581 -62.35 -0.14 -41.14
C SER A 581 -63.73 -0.76 -40.89
N ALA A 582 -63.84 -1.74 -39.99
CA ALA A 582 -65.11 -2.37 -39.63
C ALA A 582 -66.12 -1.33 -39.09
N ASN A 583 -65.69 -0.43 -38.20
CA ASN A 583 -66.56 0.64 -37.69
C ASN A 583 -67.00 1.62 -38.79
N THR A 584 -66.13 1.97 -39.74
CA THR A 584 -66.54 2.82 -40.88
C THR A 584 -67.58 2.12 -41.76
N LYS A 585 -67.47 0.80 -41.95
CA LYS A 585 -68.44 0.01 -42.74
C LYS A 585 -69.82 -0.06 -42.07
N VAL A 586 -69.88 -0.06 -40.74
CA VAL A 586 -71.16 0.06 -40.02
C VAL A 586 -71.80 1.41 -40.32
N ILE A 587 -71.03 2.51 -40.29
CA ILE A 587 -71.54 3.85 -40.62
C ILE A 587 -72.06 3.91 -42.06
N THR A 588 -71.33 3.36 -43.05
CA THR A 588 -71.78 3.36 -44.44
C THR A 588 -73.06 2.55 -44.62
N THR A 589 -73.17 1.40 -43.96
CA THR A 589 -74.37 0.55 -44.00
C THR A 589 -75.56 1.22 -43.32
N SER A 590 -75.34 1.85 -42.17
CA SER A 590 -76.36 2.64 -41.48
C SER A 590 -76.81 3.85 -42.32
N ASN A 591 -75.90 4.54 -42.99
CA ASN A 591 -76.22 5.65 -43.89
C ASN A 591 -77.06 5.16 -45.09
N GLN A 592 -76.71 4.01 -45.69
CA GLN A 592 -77.51 3.41 -46.75
C GLN A 592 -78.93 3.08 -46.29
N MET A 593 -79.09 2.47 -45.11
CA MET A 593 -80.42 2.19 -44.56
C MET A 593 -81.25 3.46 -44.27
N VAL A 594 -80.61 4.55 -43.84
CA VAL A 594 -81.27 5.86 -43.68
C VAL A 594 -81.69 6.42 -45.04
N GLN A 595 -80.84 6.32 -46.05
CA GLN A 595 -81.16 6.76 -47.42
C GLN A 595 -82.31 5.94 -48.01
N ASP A 596 -82.30 4.62 -47.85
CA ASP A 596 -83.39 3.74 -48.30
C ASP A 596 -84.70 4.10 -47.60
N LEU A 597 -84.68 4.36 -46.29
CA LEU A 597 -85.84 4.83 -45.54
C LEU A 597 -86.36 6.17 -46.07
N LEU A 598 -85.47 7.14 -46.33
CA LEU A 598 -85.84 8.44 -46.88
C LEU A 598 -86.42 8.33 -48.31
N ASN A 599 -85.96 7.36 -49.09
CA ASN A 599 -86.48 7.08 -50.43
C ASN A 599 -87.86 6.40 -50.39
N VAL A 600 -88.19 5.63 -49.35
CA VAL A 600 -89.53 5.05 -49.13
C VAL A 600 -90.54 6.10 -48.66
N LEU A 601 -90.08 7.18 -48.03
CA LEU A 601 -90.91 8.31 -47.58
C LEU A 601 -91.24 9.32 -48.69
N ARG A 602 -90.55 9.26 -49.84
CA ARG A 602 -90.88 10.03 -51.05
C ARG A 602 -91.83 9.24 -51.92
#